data_AF-G7YA09-F1
#
_entry.id   AF-G7YA09-F1
#
_cell.length_a   1.000
_cell.length_b   1.000
_cell.length_c   1.000
_cell.angle_alpha   90.00
_cell.angle_beta   90.00
_cell.angle_gamma   90.00
#
_symmetry.space_group_name_H-M   'P 1'
#
loop_
_entity.id
_entity.type
_entity.pdbx_description
1 polymer ?
#
loop_
_entity_poly.entity_id
_entity_poly.type
_entity_poly.pdbx_seq_one_letter_code
_entity_poly.pdbx_strand_id
1 'polypeptide(L)'
;MLLNPEPDPTLAKATEDRLALFNHDTVPQYLRTKLDPKLESQCLAQSSRASAVPSDQMTKLINQTNRAVDASLKEVTLLKQELEADFSDRHSKITGSVEDFNALLSLVISGKGLNTTH
;
A
#
# COMPACT_ATOMS: atom_id res chain seq x y z
N MET A 1 -35.41 25.71 -30.72
CA MET A 1 -33.94 25.62 -30.76
C MET A 1 -33.57 25.06 -32.12
N LEU A 2 -32.99 25.88 -33.00
CA LEU A 2 -32.55 25.43 -34.32
C LEU A 2 -31.19 24.75 -34.11
N LEU A 3 -31.15 23.41 -34.15
CA LEU A 3 -29.87 22.70 -34.15
C LEU A 3 -29.18 23.00 -35.48
N ASN A 4 -27.98 23.57 -35.43
CA ASN A 4 -27.12 23.72 -36.60
C ASN A 4 -26.72 22.31 -37.08
N PRO A 5 -27.07 21.90 -38.31
CA PRO A 5 -26.71 20.58 -38.83
C PRO A 5 -25.27 20.51 -39.34
N GLU A 6 -24.58 21.66 -39.43
CA GLU A 6 -23.21 21.74 -39.92
C GLU A 6 -22.19 21.26 -38.88
N PRO A 7 -21.13 20.54 -39.30
CA PRO A 7 -20.02 20.17 -38.43
C PRO A 7 -19.40 21.38 -37.74
N ASP A 8 -19.10 21.24 -36.45
CA ASP A 8 -18.40 22.27 -35.67
C ASP A 8 -16.90 21.95 -35.63
N PRO A 9 -16.04 22.72 -36.33
CA PRO A 9 -14.60 22.47 -36.35
C PRO A 9 -13.94 22.70 -34.99
N THR A 10 -14.53 23.52 -34.13
CA THR A 10 -14.04 23.77 -32.77
C THR A 10 -14.29 22.54 -31.90
N LEU A 11 -15.48 21.96 -32.03
CA LEU A 11 -15.87 20.73 -31.33
C LEU A 11 -15.04 19.52 -31.81
N ALA A 12 -14.86 19.38 -33.12
CA ALA A 12 -14.05 18.32 -33.70
C ALA A 12 -12.62 18.39 -33.15
N LYS A 13 -12.00 19.57 -33.19
CA LYS A 13 -10.65 19.78 -32.64
C LYS A 13 -10.57 19.50 -31.14
N ALA A 14 -11.56 19.94 -30.37
CA ALA A 14 -11.58 19.74 -28.91
C ALA A 14 -11.78 18.27 -28.50
N THR A 15 -12.34 17.45 -29.39
CA THR A 15 -12.62 16.03 -29.15
C THR A 15 -11.70 15.09 -29.92
N GLU A 16 -10.60 15.62 -30.48
CA GLU A 16 -9.64 14.86 -31.31
C GLU A 16 -10.34 14.15 -32.48
N ASP A 17 -11.21 14.90 -33.18
CA ASP A 17 -12.01 14.48 -34.34
C ASP A 17 -12.98 13.32 -34.08
N ARG A 18 -13.20 12.96 -32.80
CA ARG A 18 -14.17 11.93 -32.42
C ARG A 18 -15.62 12.39 -32.52
N LEU A 19 -15.86 13.70 -32.41
CA LEU A 19 -17.20 14.29 -32.44
C LEU A 19 -17.22 15.53 -33.35
N ALA A 20 -17.71 15.35 -34.58
CA ALA A 20 -17.85 16.44 -35.55
C ALA A 20 -19.13 17.27 -35.36
N LEU A 21 -20.18 16.68 -34.77
CA LEU A 21 -21.48 17.32 -34.55
C LEU A 21 -22.11 16.82 -33.24
N PHE A 22 -22.63 17.74 -32.44
CA PHE A 22 -23.35 17.42 -31.21
C PHE A 22 -24.86 17.52 -31.42
N ASN A 23 -25.52 16.37 -31.55
CA ASN A 23 -26.94 16.27 -31.88
C ASN A 23 -27.64 15.15 -31.08
N HIS A 24 -28.92 14.92 -31.33
CA HIS A 24 -29.70 13.90 -30.62
C HIS A 24 -29.18 12.46 -30.80
N ASP A 25 -28.41 12.19 -31.86
CA ASP A 25 -27.82 10.87 -32.10
C ASP A 25 -26.51 10.68 -31.30
N THR A 26 -25.71 11.74 -31.15
CA THR A 26 -24.40 11.66 -30.48
C THR A 26 -24.46 11.99 -28.99
N VAL A 27 -25.39 12.83 -28.57
CA VAL A 27 -25.59 13.27 -27.17
C VAL A 27 -25.70 12.08 -26.20
N PRO A 28 -26.52 11.04 -26.44
CA PRO A 28 -26.68 9.94 -25.48
C PRO A 28 -25.38 9.16 -25.24
N GLN A 29 -24.51 9.09 -26.25
CA GLN A 29 -23.25 8.37 -26.16
C GLN A 29 -22.16 9.22 -25.50
N TYR A 30 -22.05 10.50 -25.87
CA TYR A 30 -20.99 11.40 -25.37
C TYR A 30 -21.28 11.99 -23.99
N LEU A 31 -22.55 12.11 -23.61
CA LEU A 31 -22.95 12.50 -22.25
C LEU A 31 -23.33 11.29 -21.39
N ARG A 32 -22.98 10.07 -21.81
CA ARG A 32 -23.29 8.87 -21.04
C ARG A 32 -22.61 8.96 -19.67
N THR A 33 -23.41 9.01 -18.61
CA THR A 33 -22.95 8.95 -17.21
C THR A 33 -22.92 7.52 -16.67
N LYS A 34 -23.48 6.57 -17.42
CA LYS A 34 -23.39 5.15 -17.10
C LYS A 34 -21.95 4.66 -17.28
N LEU A 35 -21.56 3.71 -16.43
CA LEU A 35 -20.31 2.98 -16.57
C LEU A 35 -20.19 2.37 -17.97
N ASP A 36 -18.94 2.14 -18.37
CA ASP A 36 -18.62 1.31 -19.53
C ASP A 36 -19.35 -0.03 -19.43
N PRO A 37 -19.86 -0.60 -20.54
CA PRO A 37 -20.67 -1.82 -20.50
C PRO A 37 -20.02 -2.99 -19.75
N LYS A 38 -18.69 -3.11 -19.86
CA LYS A 38 -17.91 -4.14 -19.15
C LYS A 38 -17.90 -3.92 -17.63
N LEU A 39 -17.80 -2.67 -17.18
CA LEU A 39 -17.84 -2.31 -15.76
C LEU A 39 -19.27 -2.41 -15.21
N GLU A 40 -20.28 -1.98 -15.98
CA GLU A 40 -21.70 -2.13 -15.63
C GLU A 40 -22.03 -3.61 -15.35
N SER A 41 -21.59 -4.52 -16.23
CA SER A 41 -21.77 -5.97 -16.05
C SER A 41 -21.08 -6.52 -14.80
N GLN A 42 -19.83 -6.09 -14.53
CA GLN A 42 -19.10 -6.52 -13.32
C GLN A 42 -19.76 -6.02 -12.04
N CYS A 43 -20.19 -4.76 -12.00
CA CYS A 43 -20.91 -4.19 -10.86
C CYS A 43 -22.23 -4.94 -10.61
N LEU A 44 -22.99 -5.27 -11.65
CA LEU A 44 -24.23 -6.04 -11.52
C LEU A 44 -23.97 -7.45 -10.98
N ALA A 45 -22.95 -8.14 -11.50
CA ALA A 45 -22.57 -9.47 -11.00
C ALA A 45 -22.15 -9.42 -9.52
N GLN A 46 -21.37 -8.41 -9.13
CA GLN A 46 -20.94 -8.23 -7.75
C GLN A 46 -22.11 -7.86 -6.83
N SER A 47 -23.01 -6.99 -7.27
CA SER A 47 -24.21 -6.63 -6.53
C SER A 47 -25.12 -7.84 -6.32
N SER A 48 -25.35 -8.65 -7.35
CA SER A 48 -26.13 -9.89 -7.24
C SER A 48 -25.50 -10.87 -6.23
N ARG A 49 -24.19 -11.05 -6.28
CA ARG A 49 -23.45 -11.87 -5.29
C ARG A 49 -23.59 -11.33 -3.88
N ALA A 50 -23.50 -10.01 -3.69
CA ALA A 50 -23.64 -9.37 -2.38
C ALA A 50 -25.07 -9.53 -1.84
N SER A 51 -26.09 -9.35 -2.68
CA SER A 51 -27.50 -9.53 -2.30
C SER A 51 -27.87 -10.97 -1.96
N ALA A 52 -27.11 -11.96 -2.45
CA ALA A 52 -27.32 -13.36 -2.11
C ALA A 52 -26.90 -13.71 -0.66
N VAL A 53 -26.11 -12.86 0.00
CA VAL A 53 -25.66 -13.08 1.37
C VAL A 53 -26.66 -12.46 2.35
N PRO A 54 -27.23 -13.22 3.30
CA PRO A 54 -28.11 -12.66 4.33
C PRO A 54 -27.39 -11.62 5.20
N SER A 55 -28.08 -10.52 5.52
CA SER A 55 -27.52 -9.38 6.27
C SER A 55 -26.89 -9.76 7.63
N ASP A 56 -27.50 -10.70 8.36
CA ASP A 56 -26.96 -11.20 9.63
C ASP A 56 -25.62 -11.95 9.43
N GLN A 57 -25.52 -12.76 8.38
CA GLN A 57 -24.27 -13.46 8.04
C GLN A 57 -23.19 -12.46 7.60
N MET A 58 -23.55 -11.45 6.81
CA MET A 58 -22.64 -10.39 6.39
C MET A 58 -22.07 -9.64 7.59
N THR A 59 -22.92 -9.26 8.55
CA THR A 59 -22.50 -8.54 9.77
C THR A 59 -21.55 -9.39 10.63
N LYS A 60 -21.82 -10.69 10.77
CA LYS A 60 -20.93 -11.63 11.45
C LYS A 60 -19.57 -11.73 10.77
N LEU A 61 -19.56 -11.87 9.44
CA LEU A 61 -18.32 -11.93 8.65
C LEU A 61 -17.50 -10.64 8.76
N ILE A 62 -18.14 -9.47 8.71
CA ILE A 62 -17.47 -8.17 8.90
C ILE A 62 -16.81 -8.13 10.27
N ASN A 63 -17.55 -8.45 11.33
CA ASN A 63 -17.02 -8.41 12.69
C ASN A 63 -15.88 -9.40 12.91
N GLN A 64 -15.96 -10.60 12.33
CA GLN A 64 -14.89 -11.59 12.40
C GLN A 64 -13.64 -11.12 11.64
N THR A 65 -13.83 -10.55 10.46
CA THR A 65 -12.74 -10.04 9.62
C THR A 65 -12.03 -8.88 10.31
N ASN A 66 -12.77 -7.92 10.86
CA ASN A 66 -12.19 -6.80 11.61
C ASN A 66 -11.36 -7.30 12.80
N ARG A 67 -11.88 -8.25 13.60
CA ARG A 67 -11.12 -8.84 14.71
C ARG A 67 -9.83 -9.52 14.26
N ALA A 68 -9.86 -10.23 13.13
CA ALA A 68 -8.67 -10.89 12.58
C ALA A 68 -7.63 -9.86 12.14
N VAL A 69 -8.06 -8.82 11.42
CA VAL A 69 -7.18 -7.72 10.99
C VAL A 69 -6.56 -7.01 12.19
N ASP A 70 -7.36 -6.68 13.20
CA ASP A 70 -6.88 -6.03 14.42
C ASP A 70 -5.86 -6.89 15.18
N ALA A 71 -6.10 -8.21 15.26
CA ALA A 71 -5.18 -9.15 15.89
C ALA A 71 -3.85 -9.23 15.13
N SER A 72 -3.90 -9.37 13.80
CA SER A 72 -2.70 -9.38 12.96
C SER A 72 -1.93 -8.07 13.03
N LEU A 73 -2.62 -6.93 13.07
CA LEU A 73 -1.97 -5.63 13.19
C LEU A 73 -1.25 -5.46 14.53
N LYS A 74 -1.87 -5.94 15.63
CA LYS A 74 -1.23 -5.95 16.95
C LYS A 74 0.03 -6.81 16.94
N GLU A 75 -0.04 -8.01 16.38
CA GLU A 75 1.11 -8.91 16.28
C GLU A 75 2.26 -8.29 15.47
N VAL A 76 1.96 -7.72 14.29
CA VAL A 76 2.96 -7.01 13.47
C VAL A 76 3.59 -5.84 14.23
N THR A 77 2.79 -5.12 15.01
CA THR A 77 3.28 -4.01 15.83
C THR A 77 4.20 -4.49 16.95
N LEU A 78 3.86 -5.59 17.62
CA LEU A 78 4.70 -6.20 18.66
C LEU A 78 6.03 -6.69 18.08
N LEU A 79 5.99 -7.44 16.97
CA LEU A 79 7.19 -7.92 16.29
C LEU A 79 8.11 -6.78 15.86
N LYS A 80 7.53 -5.65 15.41
CA LYS A 80 8.30 -4.45 15.10
C LYS A 80 9.00 -3.88 16.35
N GLN A 81 8.30 -3.79 17.48
CA GLN A 81 8.88 -3.29 18.74
C GLN A 81 10.00 -4.20 19.26
N GLU A 82 9.82 -5.52 19.22
CA GLU A 82 10.84 -6.50 19.58
C GLU A 82 12.09 -6.36 18.69
N LEU A 83 11.90 -6.21 17.38
CA LEU A 83 12.99 -5.99 16.45
C LEU A 83 13.77 -4.69 16.75
N GLU A 84 13.07 -3.59 17.04
CA GLU A 84 13.69 -2.31 17.42
C GLU A 84 14.46 -2.40 18.74
N ALA A 85 13.96 -3.19 19.71
CA ALA A 85 14.65 -3.46 20.96
C ALA A 85 15.93 -4.29 20.72
N ASP A 86 15.85 -5.34 19.90
CA ASP A 86 17.01 -6.16 19.51
C ASP A 86 18.12 -5.35 18.84
N PHE A 87 17.76 -4.41 17.96
CA PHE A 87 18.74 -3.51 17.33
C PHE A 87 19.41 -2.57 18.35
N SER A 88 18.64 -2.09 19.33
CA SER A 88 19.15 -1.22 20.39
C SER A 88 20.11 -1.98 21.31
N ASP A 89 19.79 -3.23 21.66
CA ASP A 89 20.61 -4.12 22.48
C ASP A 89 21.91 -4.56 21.78
N ARG A 90 21.90 -4.66 20.45
CA ARG A 90 23.11 -4.95 19.67
C ARG A 90 24.04 -3.74 19.60
N HIS A 91 23.51 -2.53 19.52
CA HIS A 91 24.34 -1.31 19.56
C HIS A 91 25.06 -1.14 20.90
N SER A 92 24.44 -1.55 22.02
CA SER A 92 25.07 -1.44 23.35
C SER A 92 26.14 -2.51 23.62
N LYS A 93 26.10 -3.66 22.94
CA LYS A 93 27.04 -4.78 23.13
C LYS A 93 28.24 -4.79 22.17
N ILE A 94 28.24 -3.98 21.10
CA ILE A 94 29.28 -3.96 20.05
C ILE A 94 30.19 -2.72 20.17
N THR A 95 30.61 -2.39 21.39
CA THR A 95 31.79 -1.53 21.55
C THR A 95 32.80 -2.30 22.38
N GLY A 96 33.74 -2.99 21.73
CA GLY A 96 34.90 -3.53 22.42
C GLY A 96 35.59 -2.39 23.18
N SER A 97 35.92 -2.63 24.44
CA SER A 97 36.55 -1.62 25.28
C SER A 97 37.87 -1.18 24.67
N VAL A 98 38.05 0.14 24.50
CA VAL A 98 39.30 0.73 24.01
C VAL A 98 40.42 0.46 25.01
N GLU A 99 40.12 0.41 26.32
CA GLU A 99 41.09 -0.05 27.32
C GLU A 99 41.54 -1.48 27.08
N ASP A 100 40.63 -2.42 26.79
CA ASP A 100 40.98 -3.83 26.56
C ASP A 100 41.84 -3.98 25.29
N PHE A 101 41.53 -3.21 24.25
CA PHE A 101 42.35 -3.17 23.02
C PHE A 101 43.76 -2.62 23.31
N ASN A 102 43.88 -1.53 24.07
CA ASN A 102 45.16 -0.95 24.43
C ASN A 102 45.96 -1.85 25.37
N ALA A 103 45.29 -2.59 26.26
CA ALA A 103 45.91 -3.59 27.12
C ALA A 103 46.47 -4.75 26.30
N LEU A 104 45.69 -5.27 25.34
CA LEU A 104 46.15 -6.30 24.41
C LEU A 104 47.32 -5.81 23.56
N LEU A 105 47.24 -4.59 23.03
CA LEU A 105 48.31 -3.99 22.23
C LEU A 105 49.59 -3.83 23.04
N SER A 106 49.49 -3.40 24.30
CA SER A 106 50.62 -3.27 25.21
C SER A 106 51.23 -4.63 25.60
N LEU A 107 50.40 -5.67 25.74
CA LEU A 107 50.84 -7.05 25.94
C LEU A 107 51.62 -7.55 24.71
N VAL A 108 51.10 -7.32 23.50
CA VAL A 108 51.71 -7.81 22.25
C VAL A 108 53.00 -7.07 21.90
N ILE A 109 53.01 -5.74 22.03
CA ILE A 109 54.17 -4.91 21.65
C ILE A 109 55.25 -4.95 22.74
N SER A 110 54.85 -4.88 24.01
CA SER A 110 55.78 -4.63 25.11
C SER A 110 55.87 -5.78 26.12
N GLY A 111 55.09 -6.85 25.98
CA GLY A 111 55.05 -7.96 26.94
C GLY A 111 54.51 -7.54 28.32
N LYS A 112 53.92 -6.34 28.44
CA LYS A 112 53.45 -5.80 29.72
C LYS A 112 52.36 -6.70 30.30
N GLY A 113 52.60 -7.27 31.48
CA GLY A 113 51.68 -8.18 32.16
C GLY A 113 51.99 -9.67 31.99
N LEU A 114 52.97 -10.04 31.14
CA LEU A 114 53.51 -11.40 31.13
C LEU A 114 54.52 -11.55 32.27
N ASN A 115 54.05 -11.98 33.44
CA ASN A 115 54.94 -12.42 34.50
C ASN A 115 55.53 -13.78 34.08
N THR A 116 56.65 -13.75 33.38
CA THR A 116 57.50 -14.94 33.19
C THR A 116 58.35 -15.12 34.44
N THR A 117 57.72 -15.53 35.55
CA THR A 117 58.48 -16.13 36.65
C THR A 117 58.80 -17.56 36.27
N HIS A 118 60.01 -17.77 35.74
CA HIS A 118 60.72 -19.02 35.86
C HIS A 118 62.22 -18.77 35.99
#